data_AF-A0A2G6FJW1-F1
#
_entry.id   AF-A0A2G6FJW1-F1
#
_cell.length_a   1.000
_cell.length_b   1.000
_cell.length_c   1.000
_cell.angle_alpha   90.00
_cell.angle_beta   90.00
_cell.angle_gamma   90.00
#
_symmetry.space_group_name_H-M   'P 1'
#
loop_
_entity.id
_entity.type
_entity.pdbx_description
1 polymer ?
#
loop_
_entity_poly.entity_id
_entity_poly.type
_entity_poly.pdbx_seq_one_letter_code
_entity_poly.pdbx_strand_id
1 'polypeptide(L)'
;MSGMPKAVKISQTVAYLEDKRETVGIKLGCLSQGEGYQDFNGNPFQVPVWECVVCNVQPNTTKKSNGKWQYRCPVCGKEAVGKDEWQCILRWNRRNCFARSLEDVPFPALHTDRAGQKENIVTYLCEYYSLKKKEVGLTRQIAQLTGKRPPGKTYQKRLSAFHEWALLAKDILRYSGRMLQRDQLIVAVSARRGKEHDLSMPGQ
;
A
#
# COMPACT_ATOMS: atom_id res chain seq x y z
N MET A 1 -30.67 -34.23 14.67
CA MET A 1 -30.28 -33.25 13.64
C MET A 1 -29.22 -33.89 12.74
N SER A 2 -29.61 -34.35 11.54
CA SER A 2 -28.70 -35.02 10.61
C SER A 2 -27.74 -34.00 10.00
N GLY A 3 -26.44 -34.13 10.28
CA GLY A 3 -25.42 -33.23 9.74
C GLY A 3 -25.23 -33.48 8.24
N MET A 4 -25.32 -32.43 7.42
CA MET A 4 -25.03 -32.51 5.99
C MET A 4 -23.68 -33.20 5.71
N PRO A 5 -23.61 -34.12 4.73
CA PRO A 5 -22.37 -34.79 4.35
C PRO A 5 -21.27 -33.78 3.97
N LYS A 6 -20.04 -34.06 4.38
CA LYS A 6 -18.87 -33.18 4.16
C LYS A 6 -18.67 -32.83 2.68
N ALA A 7 -18.93 -33.76 1.76
CA ALA A 7 -18.83 -33.56 0.32
C ALA A 7 -19.84 -32.51 -0.21
N VAL A 8 -21.08 -32.54 0.29
CA VAL A 8 -22.13 -31.57 -0.07
C VAL A 8 -21.76 -30.17 0.40
N LYS A 9 -21.19 -30.05 1.61
CA LYS A 9 -20.69 -28.78 2.15
C LYS A 9 -19.53 -28.20 1.33
N ILE A 10 -18.60 -29.04 0.88
CA ILE A 10 -17.48 -28.60 0.03
C ILE A 10 -18.00 -28.11 -1.32
N SER A 11 -18.92 -28.85 -1.95
CA SER A 11 -19.51 -28.49 -3.24
C SER A 11 -20.24 -27.14 -3.20
N GLN A 12 -21.07 -26.90 -2.17
CA GLN A 12 -21.77 -25.62 -2.00
C GLN A 12 -20.80 -24.46 -1.75
N THR A 13 -19.74 -24.71 -0.96
CA THR A 13 -18.71 -23.69 -0.68
C THR A 13 -17.95 -23.31 -1.95
N VAL A 14 -17.59 -24.29 -2.80
CA VAL A 14 -16.91 -24.04 -4.07
C VAL A 14 -17.78 -23.22 -5.01
N ALA A 15 -19.06 -23.59 -5.18
CA ALA A 15 -20.00 -22.84 -6.02
C ALA A 15 -20.13 -21.37 -5.59
N TYR A 16 -20.26 -21.13 -4.27
CA TYR A 16 -20.29 -19.77 -3.72
C TYR A 16 -19.02 -18.96 -4.00
N LEU A 17 -17.85 -19.60 -3.91
CA LEU A 17 -16.58 -18.93 -4.19
C LEU A 17 -16.40 -18.64 -5.68
N GLU A 18 -16.90 -19.53 -6.55
CA GLU A 18 -16.88 -19.35 -8.01
C GLU A 18 -17.77 -18.19 -8.45
N ASP A 19 -19.01 -18.11 -7.94
CA ASP A 19 -19.93 -16.98 -8.17
C ASP A 19 -19.32 -15.64 -7.71
N LYS A 20 -18.71 -15.62 -6.52
CA LYS A 20 -17.97 -14.44 -6.05
C LYS A 20 -16.80 -14.07 -6.94
N ARG A 21 -16.08 -15.06 -7.47
CA ARG A 21 -14.94 -14.83 -8.36
C ARG A 21 -15.42 -14.25 -9.68
N GLU A 22 -16.52 -14.76 -10.23
CA GLU A 22 -17.16 -14.23 -11.44
C GLU A 22 -17.60 -12.78 -11.25
N THR A 23 -18.27 -12.46 -10.14
CA THR A 23 -18.66 -11.08 -9.80
C THR A 23 -17.44 -10.13 -9.78
N VAL A 24 -16.30 -10.59 -9.23
CA VAL A 24 -15.05 -9.81 -9.23
C VAL A 24 -14.48 -9.72 -10.65
N GLY A 25 -14.54 -10.79 -11.44
CA GLY A 25 -14.11 -10.83 -12.83
C GLY A 25 -14.87 -9.84 -13.72
N ILE A 26 -16.18 -9.73 -13.57
CA ILE A 26 -17.02 -8.75 -14.28
C ILE A 26 -16.56 -7.33 -13.95
N LYS A 27 -16.38 -7.01 -12.67
CA LYS A 27 -15.89 -5.69 -12.23
C LYS A 27 -14.52 -5.36 -12.81
N LEU A 28 -13.62 -6.34 -12.82
CA LEU A 28 -12.30 -6.19 -13.43
C LEU A 28 -12.38 -5.97 -14.94
N GLY A 29 -13.31 -6.65 -15.63
CA GLY A 29 -13.58 -6.45 -17.05
C GLY A 29 -13.99 -5.01 -17.36
N CYS A 30 -14.91 -4.44 -16.57
CA CYS A 30 -15.33 -3.04 -16.70
C CYS A 30 -14.16 -2.06 -16.47
N LEU A 31 -13.25 -2.38 -15.55
CA LEU A 31 -12.07 -1.54 -15.28
C LEU A 31 -11.01 -1.66 -16.39
N SER A 32 -10.78 -2.85 -16.96
CA SER A 32 -9.74 -3.03 -17.99
C SER A 32 -9.98 -2.24 -19.29
N GLN A 33 -11.16 -1.65 -19.46
CA GLN A 33 -11.52 -0.79 -20.60
C GLN A 33 -11.23 0.71 -20.36
N GLY A 34 -10.75 1.10 -19.17
CA GLY A 34 -10.39 2.48 -18.86
C GLY A 34 -9.03 2.91 -19.39
N GLU A 35 -8.92 4.15 -19.89
CA GLU A 35 -7.65 4.77 -20.27
C GLU A 35 -6.69 4.82 -19.08
N GLY A 36 -5.48 4.24 -19.23
CA GLY A 36 -4.44 4.20 -18.19
C GLY A 36 -3.93 2.81 -17.83
N TYR A 37 -4.53 1.75 -18.39
CA TYR A 37 -4.03 0.39 -18.24
C TYR A 37 -2.87 0.11 -19.22
N GLN A 38 -1.65 0.46 -18.82
CA GLN A 38 -0.46 -0.20 -19.33
C GLN A 38 0.10 -1.10 -18.23
N ASP A 39 0.26 -2.39 -18.52
CA ASP A 39 0.90 -3.34 -17.62
C ASP A 39 2.30 -2.81 -17.28
N PHE A 40 2.44 -2.27 -16.07
CA PHE A 40 3.75 -1.89 -15.58
C PHE A 40 4.56 -3.17 -15.33
N ASN A 41 5.48 -3.44 -16.26
CA ASN A 41 6.38 -4.60 -16.21
C ASN A 41 7.59 -4.42 -15.29
N GLY A 42 7.71 -3.27 -14.60
CA GLY A 42 8.83 -3.05 -13.68
C GLY A 42 8.77 -3.92 -12.43
N ASN A 43 9.85 -3.88 -11.66
CA ASN A 43 9.98 -4.62 -10.41
C ASN A 43 9.35 -3.82 -9.25
N PRO A 44 8.17 -4.21 -8.71
CA PRO A 44 7.49 -3.43 -7.68
C PRO A 44 8.21 -3.46 -6.32
N PHE A 45 9.23 -4.30 -6.17
CA PHE A 45 9.99 -4.46 -4.92
C PHE A 45 11.19 -3.51 -4.83
N GLN A 46 11.56 -2.86 -5.93
CA GLN A 46 12.57 -1.80 -5.93
C GLN A 46 11.90 -0.49 -5.50
N VAL A 47 11.99 -0.18 -4.21
CA VAL A 47 11.35 0.98 -3.62
C VAL A 47 12.44 1.96 -3.17
N PRO A 48 12.45 3.22 -3.66
CA PRO A 48 13.37 4.23 -3.18
C PRO A 48 13.07 4.57 -1.73
N VAL A 49 14.12 4.84 -0.94
CA VAL A 49 13.98 5.26 0.46
C VAL A 49 13.95 6.79 0.50
N TRP A 50 12.86 7.37 0.98
CA TRP A 50 12.76 8.81 1.13
C TRP A 50 13.33 9.30 2.46
N GLU A 51 13.75 10.56 2.49
CA GLU A 51 14.19 11.21 3.72
C GLU A 51 13.04 11.43 4.70
N CYS A 52 13.38 11.59 5.97
CA CYS A 52 12.42 12.01 6.97
C CYS A 52 11.92 13.43 6.64
N VAL A 53 10.62 13.61 6.43
CA VAL A 53 10.02 14.91 6.06
C VAL A 53 10.23 16.01 7.12
N VAL A 54 10.45 15.62 8.38
CA VAL A 54 10.66 16.55 9.49
C VAL A 54 12.13 16.95 9.64
N CYS A 55 13.04 15.99 9.45
CA CYS A 55 14.45 16.17 9.79
C CYS A 55 15.35 16.28 8.55
N ASN A 56 14.81 16.01 7.36
CA ASN A 56 15.53 15.99 6.09
C ASN A 56 16.79 15.12 6.11
N VAL A 57 16.72 13.97 6.80
CA VAL A 57 17.80 12.99 6.92
C VAL A 57 17.32 11.62 6.46
N GLN A 58 18.25 10.85 5.89
CA GLN A 58 18.01 9.46 5.54
C GLN A 58 17.79 8.62 6.82
N PRO A 59 16.83 7.68 6.82
CA PRO A 59 16.65 6.75 7.92
C PRO A 59 17.79 5.74 8.02
N ASN A 60 18.06 5.28 9.23
CA ASN A 60 18.84 4.08 9.47
C ASN A 60 17.99 2.84 9.22
N THR A 61 18.55 1.86 8.53
CA THR A 61 17.91 0.57 8.25
C THR A 61 18.52 -0.50 9.12
N THR A 62 17.68 -1.28 9.81
CA THR A 62 18.13 -2.42 10.60
C THR A 62 17.20 -3.62 10.40
N LYS A 63 17.79 -4.81 10.33
CA LYS A 63 17.05 -6.08 10.39
C LYS A 63 17.07 -6.58 11.84
N LYS A 64 15.91 -6.58 12.49
CA LYS A 64 15.75 -7.02 13.88
C LYS A 64 15.93 -8.54 13.99
N SER A 65 16.29 -9.00 15.18
CA SER A 65 16.44 -10.43 15.52
C SER A 65 15.18 -11.25 15.25
N ASN A 66 14.00 -10.64 15.36
CA ASN A 66 12.71 -11.27 15.01
C ASN A 66 12.44 -11.36 13.48
N GLY A 67 13.44 -11.08 12.65
CA GLY A 67 13.37 -11.14 11.19
C GLY A 67 12.65 -9.96 10.53
N LYS A 68 12.15 -8.98 11.29
CA LYS A 68 11.48 -7.79 10.76
C LYS A 68 12.50 -6.72 10.36
N TRP A 69 12.17 -5.97 9.33
CA TRP A 69 12.89 -4.76 8.93
C TRP A 69 12.38 -3.55 9.70
N GLN A 70 13.28 -2.63 10.04
CA GLN A 70 12.97 -1.35 10.67
C GLN A 70 13.74 -0.22 9.98
N TYR A 71 13.02 0.84 9.65
CA TYR A 71 13.57 2.13 9.22
C TYR A 71 13.31 3.14 10.31
N ARG A 72 14.34 3.88 10.75
CA ARG A 72 14.23 4.85 11.85
C ARG A 72 14.96 6.15 11.52
N CYS A 73 14.32 7.30 11.75
CA CYS A 73 15.00 8.59 11.70
C CYS A 73 16.01 8.70 12.86
N PRO A 74 17.29 8.98 12.61
CA PRO A 74 18.28 9.15 13.68
C PRO A 74 18.01 10.40 14.55
N VAL A 75 17.29 11.40 14.02
CA VAL A 75 17.08 12.68 14.71
C VAL A 75 15.76 12.72 15.49
N CYS A 76 14.62 12.41 14.86
CA CYS A 76 13.31 12.46 15.54
C CYS A 76 12.81 11.12 16.05
N GLY A 77 13.56 10.03 15.83
CA GLY A 77 13.20 8.70 16.33
C GLY A 77 11.99 8.04 15.66
N LYS A 78 11.26 8.73 14.76
CA LYS A 78 10.16 8.15 13.98
C LYS A 78 10.62 6.88 13.29
N GLU A 79 9.77 5.86 13.30
CA GLU A 79 10.10 4.55 12.74
C GLU A 79 9.00 3.94 11.88
N ALA A 80 9.37 3.03 11.00
CA ALA A 80 8.48 2.11 10.31
C ALA A 80 9.04 0.68 10.47
N VAL A 81 8.14 -0.30 10.62
CA VAL A 81 8.52 -1.72 10.78
C VAL A 81 7.73 -2.56 9.77
N GLY A 82 8.38 -3.53 9.13
CA GLY A 82 7.80 -4.40 8.10
C GLY A 82 8.33 -5.83 8.18
N LYS A 83 7.59 -6.80 7.62
CA LYS A 83 8.05 -8.19 7.53
C LYS A 83 9.10 -8.34 6.43
N ASP A 84 8.82 -7.75 5.28
CA ASP A 84 9.75 -7.64 4.16
C ASP A 84 10.33 -6.22 4.08
N GLU A 85 11.54 -6.08 3.53
CA GLU A 85 12.23 -4.80 3.38
C GLU A 85 11.39 -3.79 2.59
N TRP A 86 10.94 -4.17 1.38
CA TRP A 86 10.12 -3.31 0.51
C TRP A 86 8.83 -2.83 1.18
N GLN A 87 8.19 -3.66 2.02
CA GLN A 87 6.99 -3.27 2.77
C GLN A 87 7.33 -2.21 3.81
N CYS A 88 8.48 -2.37 4.46
CA CYS A 88 8.96 -1.42 5.44
C CYS A 88 9.27 -0.07 4.78
N ILE A 89 9.90 -0.09 3.59
CA ILE A 89 10.17 1.13 2.81
C ILE A 89 8.86 1.81 2.40
N LEU A 90 7.87 1.10 1.86
CA LEU A 90 6.58 1.72 1.49
C LEU A 90 5.85 2.33 2.70
N ARG A 91 5.92 1.66 3.86
CA ARG A 91 5.36 2.20 5.12
C ARG A 91 6.10 3.45 5.58
N TRP A 92 7.43 3.46 5.46
CA TRP A 92 8.26 4.62 5.73
C TRP A 92 7.91 5.78 4.79
N ASN A 93 7.83 5.51 3.48
CA ASN A 93 7.52 6.48 2.46
C ASN A 93 6.12 7.09 2.64
N ARG A 94 5.09 6.32 3.00
CA ARG A 94 3.75 6.87 3.33
C ARG A 94 3.81 7.91 4.44
N ARG A 95 4.66 7.73 5.45
CA ARG A 95 4.83 8.70 6.55
C ARG A 95 5.60 9.96 6.13
N ASN A 96 6.24 9.95 4.97
CA ASN A 96 7.10 11.03 4.49
C ASN A 96 6.71 11.50 3.07
N CYS A 97 5.50 11.18 2.61
CA CYS A 97 5.04 11.43 1.24
C CYS A 97 4.58 12.87 0.98
N PHE A 98 4.45 13.70 2.02
CA PHE A 98 3.85 15.05 1.94
C PHE A 98 4.54 16.03 0.99
N ALA A 99 5.84 15.82 0.72
CA ALA A 99 6.64 16.67 -0.15
C ALA A 99 7.07 15.95 -1.45
N ARG A 100 6.36 14.88 -1.82
CA ARG A 100 6.73 13.99 -2.93
C ARG A 100 5.79 14.16 -4.11
N SER A 101 6.30 13.84 -5.30
CA SER A 101 5.56 13.92 -6.55
C SER A 101 4.97 12.55 -6.92
N LEU A 102 3.91 12.56 -7.72
CA LEU A 102 3.42 11.33 -8.36
C LEU A 102 4.41 10.74 -9.38
N GLU A 103 5.42 11.50 -9.80
CA GLU A 103 6.51 10.96 -10.61
C GLU A 103 7.45 10.04 -9.81
N ASP A 104 7.39 10.11 -8.47
CA ASP A 104 8.18 9.24 -7.59
C ASP A 104 7.55 7.82 -7.45
N VAL A 105 6.39 7.56 -8.06
CA VAL A 105 5.72 6.25 -8.02
C VAL A 105 5.85 5.51 -9.36
N PRO A 106 5.93 4.17 -9.36
CA PRO A 106 6.25 3.38 -10.55
C PRO A 106 5.00 3.13 -11.42
N PHE A 107 4.19 4.17 -11.66
CA PHE A 107 3.03 4.10 -12.55
C PHE A 107 3.16 5.16 -13.65
N PRO A 108 3.61 4.77 -14.86
CA PRO A 108 3.78 5.70 -15.97
C PRO A 108 2.51 6.50 -16.30
N ALA A 109 1.33 5.88 -16.12
CA ALA A 109 0.05 6.56 -16.32
C ALA A 109 -0.15 7.80 -15.43
N LEU A 110 0.59 7.94 -14.33
CA LEU A 110 0.52 9.10 -13.43
C LEU A 110 1.40 10.27 -13.87
N HIS A 111 2.22 10.11 -14.90
CA HIS A 111 3.12 11.13 -15.43
C HIS A 111 2.44 12.05 -16.46
N THR A 112 1.11 11.96 -16.63
CA THR A 112 0.31 12.89 -17.46
C THR A 112 0.30 14.31 -16.87
N ASP A 113 0.22 15.37 -17.67
CA ASP A 113 0.13 16.75 -17.15
C ASP A 113 -1.27 17.14 -16.66
N ARG A 114 -2.29 16.31 -16.91
CA ARG A 114 -3.69 16.64 -16.61
C ARG A 114 -4.06 16.25 -15.19
N ALA A 115 -4.11 17.24 -14.28
CA ALA A 115 -4.41 17.03 -12.86
C ALA A 115 -5.71 16.23 -12.60
N GLY A 116 -6.80 16.54 -13.30
CA GLY A 116 -8.08 15.82 -13.18
C GLY A 116 -8.04 14.36 -13.63
N GLN A 117 -7.07 13.99 -14.48
CA GLN A 117 -6.87 12.59 -14.88
C GLN A 117 -6.10 11.80 -13.83
N LYS A 118 -5.16 12.42 -13.09
CA LYS A 118 -4.34 11.73 -12.08
C LYS A 118 -5.18 11.12 -10.96
N GLU A 119 -6.18 11.85 -10.46
CA GLU A 119 -7.06 11.36 -9.38
C GLU A 119 -7.90 10.16 -9.82
N ASN A 120 -8.45 10.22 -11.04
CA ASN A 120 -9.19 9.11 -11.63
C ASN A 120 -8.29 7.90 -11.84
N ILE A 121 -7.07 8.09 -12.37
CA ILE A 121 -6.11 7.00 -12.59
C ILE A 121 -5.66 6.38 -11.27
N VAL A 122 -5.38 7.17 -10.23
CA VAL A 122 -5.00 6.62 -8.91
C VAL A 122 -6.15 5.85 -8.27
N THR A 123 -7.37 6.37 -8.34
CA THR A 123 -8.58 5.69 -7.83
C THR A 123 -8.77 4.36 -8.55
N TYR A 124 -8.65 4.40 -9.88
CA TYR A 124 -8.67 3.23 -10.75
C TYR A 124 -7.62 2.18 -10.34
N LEU A 125 -6.35 2.57 -10.20
CA LEU A 125 -5.26 1.65 -9.84
C LEU A 125 -5.51 1.00 -8.47
N CYS A 126 -5.97 1.78 -7.49
CA CYS A 126 -6.32 1.26 -6.17
C CYS A 126 -7.40 0.19 -6.25
N GLU A 127 -8.49 0.47 -6.97
CA GLU A 127 -9.61 -0.45 -7.12
C GLU A 127 -9.21 -1.70 -7.91
N TYR A 128 -8.51 -1.52 -9.03
CA TYR A 128 -8.03 -2.60 -9.88
C TYR A 128 -7.17 -3.60 -9.11
N TYR A 129 -6.10 -3.13 -8.45
CA TYR A 129 -5.21 -4.03 -7.70
C TYR A 129 -5.88 -4.63 -6.46
N SER A 130 -6.82 -3.93 -5.84
CA SER A 130 -7.64 -4.49 -4.75
C SER A 130 -8.51 -5.65 -5.23
N LEU A 131 -9.21 -5.48 -6.37
CA LEU A 131 -10.04 -6.51 -6.98
C LEU A 131 -9.21 -7.69 -7.49
N LYS A 132 -8.05 -7.45 -8.13
CA LYS A 132 -7.14 -8.53 -8.54
C LYS A 132 -6.65 -9.35 -7.36
N LYS A 133 -6.28 -8.71 -6.24
CA LYS A 133 -5.93 -9.44 -5.01
C LYS A 133 -7.09 -10.29 -4.49
N LYS A 134 -8.32 -9.77 -4.55
CA LYS A 134 -9.52 -10.50 -4.14
C LYS A 134 -9.79 -11.70 -5.05
N GLU A 135 -9.72 -11.53 -6.38
CA GLU A 135 -9.86 -12.59 -7.37
C GLU A 135 -8.88 -13.74 -7.11
N VAL A 136 -7.61 -13.40 -6.87
CA VAL A 136 -6.54 -14.37 -6.58
C VAL A 136 -6.76 -15.05 -5.23
N GLY A 137 -7.23 -14.32 -4.22
CA GLY A 137 -7.61 -14.88 -2.92
C GLY A 137 -8.72 -15.92 -3.03
N LEU A 138 -9.76 -15.64 -3.82
CA LEU A 138 -10.86 -16.57 -4.09
C LEU A 138 -10.36 -17.80 -4.86
N THR A 139 -9.56 -17.59 -5.90
CA THR A 139 -8.98 -18.68 -6.71
C THR A 139 -8.11 -19.61 -5.86
N ARG A 140 -7.36 -19.06 -4.89
CA ARG A 140 -6.58 -19.86 -3.95
C ARG A 140 -7.47 -20.71 -3.04
N GLN A 141 -8.57 -20.16 -2.53
CA GLN A 141 -9.51 -20.91 -1.68
C GLN A 141 -10.18 -22.03 -2.46
N ILE A 142 -10.64 -21.76 -3.70
CA ILE A 142 -11.19 -22.78 -4.60
C ILE A 142 -10.16 -23.88 -4.85
N ALA A 143 -8.91 -23.52 -5.16
CA ALA A 143 -7.83 -24.48 -5.40
C ALA A 143 -7.58 -25.39 -4.19
N GLN A 144 -7.60 -24.84 -2.97
CA GLN A 144 -7.44 -25.61 -1.74
C GLN A 144 -8.59 -26.61 -1.52
N LEU A 145 -9.81 -26.25 -1.89
CA LEU A 145 -10.99 -27.12 -1.73
C LEU A 145 -11.13 -28.18 -2.83
N THR A 146 -10.62 -27.89 -4.03
CA THR A 146 -10.78 -28.74 -5.22
C THR A 146 -9.54 -29.55 -5.60
N GLY A 147 -8.43 -29.37 -4.88
CA GLY A 147 -7.14 -30.00 -5.23
C GLY A 147 -6.47 -29.42 -6.48
N LYS A 148 -7.01 -28.33 -7.05
CA LYS A 148 -6.40 -27.63 -8.19
C LYS A 148 -5.14 -26.87 -7.75
N ARG A 149 -4.27 -26.54 -8.70
CA ARG A 149 -3.05 -25.76 -8.43
C ARG A 149 -3.41 -24.32 -8.03
N PRO A 150 -2.96 -23.81 -6.86
CA PRO A 150 -3.25 -22.44 -6.45
C PRO A 150 -2.39 -21.44 -7.24
N PRO A 151 -2.79 -20.14 -7.26
CA PRO A 151 -1.98 -19.08 -7.84
C PRO A 151 -0.58 -19.00 -7.22
N GLY A 152 0.43 -18.65 -8.03
CA GLY A 152 1.82 -18.56 -7.57
C GLY A 152 2.03 -17.52 -6.46
N LYS A 153 2.89 -17.83 -5.47
CA LYS A 153 3.22 -16.91 -4.36
C LYS A 153 3.88 -15.62 -4.85
N THR A 154 4.75 -15.70 -5.86
CA THR A 154 5.43 -14.53 -6.44
C THR A 154 4.44 -13.57 -7.09
N TYR A 155 3.47 -14.10 -7.84
CA TYR A 155 2.40 -13.30 -8.45
C TYR A 155 1.55 -12.59 -7.39
N GLN A 156 1.14 -13.30 -6.34
CA GLN A 156 0.42 -12.71 -5.19
C GLN A 156 1.21 -11.58 -4.50
N LYS A 157 2.52 -11.77 -4.32
CA LYS A 157 3.40 -10.75 -3.75
C LYS A 157 3.52 -9.52 -4.65
N ARG A 158 3.66 -9.70 -5.97
CA ARG A 158 3.72 -8.58 -6.94
C ARG A 158 2.44 -7.76 -6.92
N LEU A 159 1.26 -8.41 -6.98
CA LEU A 159 -0.03 -7.72 -6.86
C LEU A 159 -0.16 -6.94 -5.54
N SER A 160 0.33 -7.51 -4.44
CA SER A 160 0.32 -6.83 -3.15
C SER A 160 1.21 -5.59 -3.15
N ALA A 161 2.40 -5.67 -3.74
CA ALA A 161 3.30 -4.53 -3.84
C ALA A 161 2.74 -3.42 -4.72
N PHE A 162 2.15 -3.74 -5.88
CA PHE A 162 1.48 -2.75 -6.73
C PHE A 162 0.30 -2.07 -6.04
N HIS A 163 -0.50 -2.83 -5.30
CA HIS A 163 -1.57 -2.24 -4.49
C HIS A 163 -1.03 -1.25 -3.46
N GLU A 164 0.08 -1.58 -2.77
CA GLU A 164 0.68 -0.67 -1.79
C GLU A 164 1.24 0.61 -2.45
N TRP A 165 1.80 0.49 -3.66
CA TRP A 165 2.19 1.65 -4.47
C TRP A 165 1.00 2.52 -4.86
N ALA A 166 -0.12 1.92 -5.30
CA ALA A 166 -1.32 2.67 -5.69
C ALA A 166 -1.89 3.47 -4.51
N LEU A 167 -1.91 2.84 -3.33
CA LEU A 167 -2.29 3.51 -2.08
C LEU A 167 -1.32 4.63 -1.69
N LEU A 168 -0.01 4.46 -1.91
CA LEU A 168 0.96 5.54 -1.69
C LEU A 168 0.71 6.71 -2.64
N ALA A 169 0.42 6.46 -3.92
CA ALA A 169 0.04 7.50 -4.88
C ALA A 169 -1.22 8.26 -4.44
N LYS A 170 -2.20 7.55 -3.89
CA LYS A 170 -3.41 8.16 -3.30
C LYS A 170 -3.09 9.07 -2.12
N ASP A 171 -2.18 8.63 -1.24
CA ASP A 171 -1.73 9.46 -0.12
C ASP A 171 -0.99 10.72 -0.62
N ILE A 172 -0.12 10.61 -1.63
CA ILE A 172 0.55 11.76 -2.25
C ILE A 172 -0.47 12.77 -2.78
N LEU A 173 -1.46 12.33 -3.57
CA LEU A 173 -2.52 13.21 -4.10
C LEU A 173 -3.31 13.91 -3.00
N ARG A 174 -3.64 13.18 -1.93
CA ARG A 174 -4.39 13.72 -0.80
C ARG A 174 -3.64 14.87 -0.11
N TYR A 175 -2.31 14.83 -0.11
CA TYR A 175 -1.46 15.85 0.49
C TYR A 175 -1.01 16.92 -0.51
N SER A 176 -0.95 16.65 -1.81
CA SER A 176 -0.67 17.67 -2.83
C SER A 176 -1.84 18.65 -3.01
N GLY A 177 -3.09 18.17 -2.91
CA GLY A 177 -4.28 19.03 -2.96
C GLY A 177 -4.57 19.79 -1.66
N ARG A 178 -3.96 19.35 -0.54
CA ARG A 178 -3.95 20.10 0.72
C ARG A 178 -2.60 20.78 0.81
N MET A 179 -2.46 21.97 0.23
CA MET A 179 -1.44 22.92 0.69
C MET A 179 -1.70 23.26 2.17
N LEU A 180 -1.41 22.34 3.08
CA LEU A 180 -0.87 22.71 4.36
C LEU A 180 0.47 23.30 3.99
N GLN A 181 0.53 24.64 3.98
CA GLN A 181 1.76 25.39 3.88
C GLN A 181 2.82 24.62 4.68
N ARG A 182 3.91 24.25 4.02
CA ARG A 182 5.03 23.49 4.58
C ARG A 182 5.43 24.05 5.97
N ASP A 183 5.26 25.35 6.15
CA ASP A 183 5.46 26.11 7.37
C ASP A 183 4.46 25.77 8.50
N GLN A 184 3.17 25.56 8.22
CA GLN A 184 2.17 25.20 9.24
C GLN A 184 2.39 23.78 9.80
N LEU A 185 2.89 22.84 8.99
CA LEU A 185 3.25 21.49 9.43
C LEU A 185 4.54 21.48 10.27
N ILE A 186 5.54 22.28 9.88
CA ILE A 186 6.77 22.47 10.67
C ILE A 186 6.43 23.15 12.01
N VAL A 187 5.56 24.16 12.02
CA VAL A 187 5.11 24.86 13.24
C VAL A 187 4.28 23.94 14.13
N ALA A 188 3.32 23.16 13.60
CA ALA A 188 2.51 22.25 14.40
C ALA A 188 3.32 21.10 15.04
N VAL A 189 4.38 20.63 14.35
CA VAL A 189 5.31 19.63 14.89
C VAL A 189 6.28 20.24 15.90
N SER A 190 6.73 21.48 15.68
CA SER A 190 7.63 22.20 16.59
C SER A 190 6.93 22.68 17.87
N ALA A 191 5.66 23.09 17.78
CA ALA A 191 4.83 23.51 18.92
C ALA A 191 4.53 22.36 19.91
N ARG A 192 4.58 21.10 19.46
CA ARG A 192 4.50 19.94 20.37
C ARG A 192 5.79 19.72 21.15
N ARG A 193 6.96 20.06 20.58
CA ARG A 193 8.26 19.94 21.25
C ARG A 193 8.50 21.01 22.31
N GLY A 194 8.00 22.24 22.09
CA GLY A 194 8.05 23.29 23.13
C GLY A 194 7.32 22.92 24.41
N LYS A 195 6.18 22.22 24.28
CA LYS A 195 5.38 21.78 25.44
C LYS A 195 5.95 20.58 26.21
N GLU A 196 6.81 19.77 25.60
CA GLU A 196 7.48 18.65 26.29
C GLU A 196 8.74 19.11 27.04
N HIS A 197 9.37 20.21 26.61
CA HIS A 197 10.54 20.77 27.32
C HIS A 197 10.19 21.71 28.48
N ASP A 198 9.01 22.33 28.49
CA ASP A 198 8.56 23.20 29.60
C ASP A 198 8.05 22.45 30.84
N LEU A 199 7.91 21.12 30.80
CA LEU A 199 7.48 20.29 31.94
C LEU A 199 8.66 19.69 32.74
N SER A 200 9.89 20.13 32.47
CA SER A 200 11.11 19.65 33.14
C SER A 200 11.89 20.79 33.80
N MET A 201 11.25 21.57 34.67
CA MET A 201 11.95 22.42 35.63
C MET A 201 11.69 21.86 37.03
N PRO A 202 12.67 21.18 37.67
CA PRO A 202 12.57 20.89 39.09
C PRO A 202 12.77 22.21 39.86
N GLY A 203 11.84 22.48 40.78
CA GLY A 203 11.93 23.56 41.74
C GLY A 203 13.23 23.46 42.55
N GLN A 204 13.78 24.64 42.84
CA GLN A 204 14.79 24.84 43.88
C GLN A 204 14.20 24.53 45.25
#